data_AF-A0A6N2W7D7-F1
#
_entry.id   AF-A0A6N2W7D7-F1
#
_cell.length_a   1.000
_cell.length_b   1.000
_cell.length_c   1.000
_cell.angle_alpha   90.00
_cell.angle_beta   90.00
_cell.angle_gamma   90.00
#
_symmetry.space_group_name_H-M   'P 1'
#
loop_
_entity.id
_entity.type
_entity.pdbx_description
1 polymer ?
#
loop_
_entity_poly.entity_id
_entity_poly.type
_entity_poly.pdbx_seq_one_letter_code
_entity_poly.pdbx_strand_id
1 'polypeptide(L)'
;MGLIIGSARMGENGKITGGAAGDQTGGEVSTQAYYMHSKGWYCLRPKSASTAGKIATAMKQACDNNHIGYDQNSRNGVITQLKKYGTLAAIKEKTESDCSSLVRACVLQATGKDVGDMYTGNLASVLESSGLFEKRKSVGSATVLYNGDVLVTKSKGHTVIVVSGRVRGNSSNENNNANAGGKGYMFSCPDLVKGNHGAAVELLQRLLIGHGYSVGASGVDGSMGADTEKAVAKFQKDKKIKVNYPGTVGSKTWGKLIGL
;
A
#
# COMPACT_ATOMS: atom_id res chain seq x y z
N MET A 1 -6.85 -11.26 -8.50
CA MET A 1 -5.79 -10.23 -8.44
C MET A 1 -4.44 -10.93 -8.56
N GLY A 2 -3.61 -10.52 -9.52
CA GLY A 2 -2.26 -11.05 -9.69
C GLY A 2 -1.30 -10.47 -8.65
N LEU A 3 -0.22 -11.19 -8.36
CA LEU A 3 0.85 -10.74 -7.47
C LEU A 3 1.75 -9.74 -8.22
N ILE A 4 1.86 -8.51 -7.71
CA ILE A 4 2.64 -7.41 -8.29
C ILE A 4 3.75 -7.02 -7.33
N ILE A 5 4.94 -6.84 -7.89
CA ILE A 5 6.16 -6.40 -7.22
C ILE A 5 6.61 -5.05 -7.79
N GLY A 6 7.09 -4.16 -6.94
CA GLY A 6 7.76 -2.91 -7.32
C GLY A 6 9.27 -3.06 -7.15
N SER A 7 10.04 -2.53 -8.10
CA SER A 7 11.49 -2.58 -8.03
C SER A 7 12.14 -1.50 -8.89
N ALA A 8 13.32 -1.05 -8.46
CA ALA A 8 14.21 -0.28 -9.32
C ALA A 8 15.11 -1.25 -10.09
N ARG A 9 15.02 -1.31 -11.43
CA ARG A 9 15.55 -2.46 -12.19
C ARG A 9 16.63 -2.14 -13.24
N MET A 10 16.66 -0.97 -13.85
CA MET A 10 17.73 -0.60 -14.79
C MET A 10 17.56 0.84 -15.26
N GLY A 11 18.67 1.57 -15.39
CA GLY A 11 18.69 2.90 -15.98
C GLY A 11 18.82 2.89 -17.51
N GLU A 12 18.58 4.06 -18.12
CA GLU A 12 18.72 4.38 -19.55
C GLU A 12 19.82 3.54 -20.27
N ASN A 13 19.46 2.78 -21.31
CA ASN A 13 20.35 2.00 -22.19
C ASN A 13 20.85 0.63 -21.68
N GLY A 14 20.30 0.07 -20.60
CA GLY A 14 20.88 -1.15 -20.02
C GLY A 14 22.21 -0.90 -19.31
N LYS A 15 22.52 0.38 -19.05
CA LYS A 15 23.66 0.80 -18.24
C LYS A 15 23.16 1.07 -16.82
N ILE A 16 23.98 0.63 -15.87
CA ILE A 16 23.70 0.69 -14.43
C ILE A 16 24.11 2.06 -13.85
N THR A 17 24.74 2.92 -14.67
CA THR A 17 25.30 4.22 -14.32
C THR A 17 25.30 5.19 -15.51
N GLY A 18 25.01 6.47 -15.26
CA GLY A 18 25.31 7.56 -16.20
C GLY A 18 24.13 8.20 -16.95
N GLY A 19 22.90 8.07 -16.43
CA GLY A 19 21.72 8.80 -16.92
C GLY A 19 21.53 10.17 -16.28
N ALA A 20 20.63 11.00 -16.82
CA ALA A 20 20.26 12.26 -16.16
C ALA A 20 19.28 11.98 -15.01
N ALA A 21 19.28 12.85 -13.99
CA ALA A 21 18.52 12.55 -12.79
C ALA A 21 16.99 12.45 -13.04
N GLY A 22 16.31 11.51 -12.37
CA GLY A 22 14.88 11.20 -12.47
C GLY A 22 14.54 10.13 -13.51
N ASP A 23 13.37 9.49 -13.40
CA ASP A 23 12.92 8.46 -14.34
C ASP A 23 12.56 9.09 -15.68
N GLN A 24 13.49 8.99 -16.63
CA GLN A 24 13.32 9.54 -17.97
C GLN A 24 12.59 8.58 -18.92
N THR A 25 12.40 7.31 -18.51
CA THR A 25 11.84 6.24 -19.37
C THR A 25 10.47 5.75 -18.90
N GLY A 26 10.05 6.10 -17.68
CA GLY A 26 8.86 5.57 -17.01
C GLY A 26 8.98 4.09 -16.62
N GLY A 27 10.20 3.55 -16.60
CA GLY A 27 10.47 2.12 -16.42
C GLY A 27 11.56 1.79 -15.39
N GLU A 28 12.30 2.78 -14.92
CA GLU A 28 13.47 2.60 -14.05
C GLU A 28 13.04 2.15 -12.65
N VAL A 29 12.00 2.81 -12.12
CA VAL A 29 11.30 2.43 -10.89
C VAL A 29 9.86 2.09 -11.25
N SER A 30 9.54 0.81 -11.37
CA SER A 30 8.23 0.40 -11.87
C SER A 30 7.70 -0.85 -11.17
N THR A 31 6.37 -1.02 -11.29
CA THR A 31 5.69 -2.23 -10.85
C THR A 31 5.57 -3.25 -11.97
N GLN A 32 5.71 -4.53 -11.66
CA GLN A 32 5.61 -5.64 -12.60
C GLN A 32 4.98 -6.85 -11.95
N ALA A 33 4.49 -7.79 -12.77
CA ALA A 33 4.04 -9.08 -12.26
C ALA A 33 5.17 -9.84 -11.57
N TYR A 34 4.86 -10.54 -10.48
CA TYR A 34 5.82 -11.37 -9.78
C TYR A 34 6.38 -12.48 -10.68
N TYR A 35 7.68 -12.72 -10.56
CA TYR A 35 8.38 -13.81 -11.22
C TYR A 35 9.35 -14.48 -10.24
N MET A 36 9.58 -15.78 -10.43
CA MET A 36 10.62 -16.49 -9.70
C MET A 36 11.97 -16.23 -10.37
N HIS A 37 12.92 -15.63 -9.64
CA HIS A 37 14.24 -15.33 -10.18
C HIS A 37 15.12 -16.60 -10.20
N SER A 38 16.00 -16.76 -11.19
CA SER A 38 16.90 -17.92 -11.34
C SER A 38 17.77 -18.18 -10.10
N LYS A 39 18.27 -17.10 -9.49
CA LYS A 39 19.00 -17.08 -8.20
C LYS A 39 18.16 -17.41 -6.95
N GLY A 40 16.83 -17.53 -7.08
CA GLY A 40 15.89 -17.70 -5.97
C GLY A 40 15.73 -16.45 -5.10
N TRP A 41 14.65 -16.43 -4.32
CA TRP A 41 14.26 -15.31 -3.45
C TRP A 41 14.33 -15.67 -1.97
N TYR A 42 14.85 -14.76 -1.16
CA TYR A 42 14.59 -14.67 0.27
C TYR A 42 13.51 -13.62 0.51
N CYS A 43 12.49 -13.98 1.29
CA CYS A 43 11.44 -13.09 1.74
C CYS A 43 11.73 -12.61 3.16
N LEU A 44 11.83 -11.30 3.33
CA LEU A 44 11.87 -10.60 4.60
C LEU A 44 10.51 -9.95 4.82
N ARG A 45 9.79 -10.47 5.80
CA ARG A 45 8.44 -10.02 6.13
C ARG A 45 8.51 -8.99 7.26
N PRO A 46 7.92 -7.79 7.12
CA PRO A 46 7.80 -6.85 8.23
C PRO A 46 7.04 -7.49 9.40
N LYS A 47 7.43 -7.26 10.66
CA LYS A 47 6.72 -7.84 11.82
C LYS A 47 5.30 -7.30 11.96
N SER A 48 5.08 -6.03 11.63
CA SER A 48 3.78 -5.37 11.68
C SER A 48 3.16 -5.31 10.29
N ALA A 49 1.89 -5.71 10.13
CA ALA A 49 1.24 -5.61 8.83
C ALA A 49 0.84 -4.17 8.46
N SER A 50 0.73 -3.25 9.44
CA SER A 50 0.64 -1.81 9.17
C SER A 50 1.92 -1.29 8.52
N THR A 51 3.08 -1.69 9.05
CA THR A 51 4.37 -1.38 8.43
C THR A 51 4.46 -1.98 7.04
N ALA A 52 3.98 -3.21 6.85
CA ALA A 52 3.97 -3.86 5.55
C ALA A 52 3.10 -3.11 4.52
N GLY A 53 1.90 -2.68 4.91
CA GLY A 53 1.05 -1.83 4.07
C GLY A 53 1.74 -0.51 3.71
N LYS A 54 2.34 0.18 4.68
CA LYS A 54 3.08 1.42 4.45
C LYS A 54 4.28 1.25 3.51
N ILE A 55 5.02 0.15 3.64
CA ILE A 55 6.15 -0.17 2.74
C ILE A 55 5.64 -0.40 1.32
N ALA A 56 4.55 -1.13 1.14
CA ALA A 56 3.94 -1.35 -0.17
C ALA A 56 3.46 -0.03 -0.81
N THR A 57 2.81 0.84 -0.02
CA THR A 57 2.40 2.17 -0.47
C THR A 57 3.60 3.04 -0.82
N ALA A 58 4.67 3.03 -0.02
CA ALA A 58 5.88 3.80 -0.27
C ALA A 58 6.56 3.37 -1.58
N MET A 59 6.64 2.05 -1.83
CA MET A 59 7.17 1.54 -3.09
C MET A 59 6.28 1.95 -4.27
N LYS A 60 4.94 1.86 -4.13
CA LYS A 60 4.03 2.32 -5.18
C LYS A 60 4.19 3.82 -5.46
N GLN A 61 4.29 4.65 -4.42
CA GLN A 61 4.53 6.08 -4.56
C GLN A 61 5.85 6.39 -5.27
N ALA A 62 6.89 5.58 -5.05
CA ALA A 62 8.13 5.74 -5.78
C ALA A 62 7.99 5.32 -7.25
N CYS A 63 7.27 4.23 -7.53
CA CYS A 63 6.99 3.81 -8.90
C CYS A 63 6.09 4.79 -9.67
N ASP A 64 5.18 5.47 -8.98
CA ASP A 64 4.29 6.47 -9.57
C ASP A 64 4.99 7.85 -9.72
N ASN A 65 6.19 8.02 -9.15
CA ASN A 65 6.93 9.28 -9.18
C ASN A 65 8.08 9.26 -10.20
N ASN A 66 7.84 9.91 -11.34
CA ASN A 66 8.81 10.03 -12.43
C ASN A 66 10.07 10.85 -12.06
N HIS A 67 10.15 11.47 -10.89
CA HIS A 67 11.36 12.15 -10.43
C HIS A 67 12.38 11.23 -9.76
N ILE A 68 12.06 9.95 -9.54
CA ILE A 68 12.95 8.98 -8.90
C ILE A 68 13.51 8.03 -9.96
N GLY A 69 14.76 8.26 -10.35
CA GLY A 69 15.50 7.44 -11.31
C GLY A 69 16.32 6.32 -10.66
N TYR A 70 17.04 5.59 -11.52
CA TYR A 70 17.98 4.55 -11.11
C TYR A 70 19.44 4.86 -11.48
N ASP A 71 20.31 5.02 -10.48
CA ASP A 71 21.76 5.16 -10.68
C ASP A 71 22.56 4.65 -9.48
N GLN A 72 23.60 3.85 -9.74
CA GLN A 72 24.45 3.28 -8.68
C GLN A 72 25.48 4.26 -8.09
N ASN A 73 25.88 5.32 -8.80
CA ASN A 73 26.83 6.31 -8.30
C ASN A 73 26.16 7.32 -7.37
N SER A 74 24.91 7.68 -7.64
CA SER A 74 24.12 8.65 -6.84
C SER A 74 23.07 8.00 -5.95
N ARG A 75 23.32 6.76 -5.50
CA ARG A 75 22.36 5.90 -4.81
C ARG A 75 21.67 6.48 -3.56
N ASN A 76 22.29 7.44 -2.87
CA ASN A 76 21.75 8.03 -1.64
C ASN A 76 20.86 9.26 -1.89
N GLY A 77 20.72 9.70 -3.14
CA GLY A 77 19.92 10.87 -3.52
C GLY A 77 18.49 10.76 -2.98
N VAL A 78 17.84 9.63 -3.23
CA VAL A 78 16.44 9.39 -2.79
C VAL A 78 16.26 9.54 -1.27
N ILE A 79 17.26 9.19 -0.46
CA ILE A 79 17.19 9.30 1.01
C ILE A 79 17.27 10.77 1.45
N THR A 80 18.15 11.55 0.83
CA THR A 80 18.26 12.99 1.09
C THR A 80 16.96 13.70 0.74
N GLN A 81 16.39 13.37 -0.41
CA GLN A 81 15.13 13.95 -0.85
C GLN A 81 13.95 13.50 0.01
N LEU A 82 13.94 12.25 0.44
CA LEU A 82 12.93 11.76 1.38
C LEU A 82 12.98 12.52 2.71
N LYS A 83 14.18 12.82 3.24
CA LYS A 83 14.33 13.63 4.45
C LYS A 83 13.87 15.08 4.26
N LYS A 84 13.99 15.63 3.05
CA LYS A 84 13.57 16.99 2.68
C LYS A 84 12.05 17.11 2.47
N TYR A 85 11.46 16.19 1.72
CA TYR A 85 10.03 16.24 1.31
C TYR A 85 9.11 15.39 2.20
N GLY A 86 9.66 14.55 3.06
CA GLY A 86 8.93 13.69 4.00
C GLY A 86 8.29 12.44 3.38
N THR A 87 7.92 12.47 2.10
CA THR A 87 7.33 11.31 1.39
C THR A 87 7.90 11.15 -0.02
N LEU A 88 7.99 9.91 -0.50
CA LEU A 88 8.47 9.57 -1.85
C LEU A 88 7.58 10.19 -2.94
N ALA A 89 6.28 10.29 -2.72
CA ALA A 89 5.35 10.94 -3.66
C ALA A 89 5.56 12.46 -3.75
N ALA A 90 6.03 13.11 -2.69
CA ALA A 90 6.23 14.56 -2.66
C ALA A 90 7.58 15.01 -3.23
N ILE A 91 8.45 14.07 -3.63
CA ILE A 91 9.74 14.40 -4.24
C ILE A 91 9.49 15.07 -5.60
N LYS A 92 9.80 16.36 -5.67
CA LYS A 92 9.67 17.19 -6.89
C LYS A 92 11.01 17.41 -7.61
N GLU A 93 12.09 17.10 -6.93
CA GLU A 93 13.45 17.23 -7.43
C GLU A 93 13.92 15.87 -7.94
N LYS A 94 14.43 15.88 -9.17
CA LYS A 94 15.03 14.72 -9.82
C LYS A 94 16.10 14.09 -8.94
N THR A 95 15.97 12.79 -8.66
CA THR A 95 16.83 12.09 -7.73
C THR A 95 17.05 10.66 -8.17
N GLU A 96 18.19 10.12 -7.73
CA GLU A 96 18.61 8.78 -8.08
C GLU A 96 18.50 7.83 -6.89
N SER A 97 18.20 6.58 -7.23
CA SER A 97 18.14 5.48 -6.28
C SER A 97 18.83 4.24 -6.83
N ASP A 98 19.38 3.40 -5.95
CA ASP A 98 19.64 2.01 -6.32
C ASP A 98 18.56 1.11 -5.72
N CYS A 99 18.49 -0.15 -6.18
CA CYS A 99 17.48 -1.09 -5.69
C CYS A 99 17.51 -1.24 -4.15
N SER A 100 18.68 -1.18 -3.52
CA SER A 100 18.82 -1.23 -2.06
C SER A 100 18.41 0.08 -1.41
N SER A 101 18.87 1.23 -1.92
CA SER A 101 18.51 2.54 -1.38
C SER A 101 17.03 2.84 -1.51
N LEU A 102 16.37 2.37 -2.58
CA LEU A 102 14.93 2.50 -2.73
C LEU A 102 14.18 1.71 -1.64
N VAL A 103 14.61 0.47 -1.36
CA VAL A 103 14.06 -0.32 -0.24
C VAL A 103 14.30 0.40 1.08
N ARG A 104 15.50 0.96 1.30
CA ARG A 104 15.83 1.74 2.49
C ARG A 104 14.91 2.95 2.62
N ALA A 105 14.65 3.67 1.54
CA ALA A 105 13.74 4.81 1.50
C ALA A 105 12.31 4.40 1.84
N CYS A 106 11.82 3.28 1.28
CA CYS A 106 10.51 2.73 1.59
C CYS A 106 10.37 2.36 3.08
N VAL A 107 11.40 1.73 3.65
CA VAL A 107 11.44 1.38 5.07
C VAL A 107 11.52 2.62 5.97
N LEU A 108 12.36 3.59 5.60
CA LEU A 108 12.48 4.86 6.30
C LEU A 108 11.15 5.62 6.32
N GLN A 109 10.46 5.72 5.18
CA GLN A 109 9.15 6.35 5.12
C GLN A 109 8.10 5.58 5.94
N ALA A 110 8.12 4.25 5.88
CA ALA A 110 7.12 3.43 6.55
C ALA A 110 7.28 3.38 8.07
N THR A 111 8.52 3.45 8.56
CA THR A 111 8.84 3.24 9.99
C THR A 111 9.36 4.49 10.69
N GLY A 112 9.77 5.52 9.94
CA GLY A 112 10.50 6.68 10.46
C GLY A 112 11.91 6.35 10.94
N LYS A 113 12.38 5.09 10.79
CA LYS A 113 13.70 4.64 11.23
C LYS A 113 14.60 4.39 10.04
N ASP A 114 15.77 5.02 10.08
CA ASP A 114 16.83 4.74 9.12
C ASP A 114 17.56 3.46 9.54
N VAL A 115 17.46 2.41 8.72
CA VAL A 115 18.09 1.12 8.97
C VAL A 115 19.60 1.12 8.73
N GLY A 116 20.17 2.24 8.25
CA GLY A 116 21.59 2.39 7.96
C GLY A 116 21.94 2.06 6.51
N ASP A 117 23.23 2.13 6.18
CA ASP A 117 23.69 1.86 4.82
C ASP A 117 23.55 0.38 4.47
N MET A 118 22.81 0.11 3.39
CA MET A 118 22.49 -1.24 2.94
C MET A 118 22.63 -1.34 1.44
N TYR A 119 23.22 -2.43 0.96
CA TYR A 119 23.35 -2.83 -0.43
C TYR A 119 22.83 -4.28 -0.59
N THR A 120 22.60 -4.72 -1.82
CA THR A 120 22.01 -6.06 -2.10
C THR A 120 22.70 -7.26 -1.42
N GLY A 121 23.97 -7.15 -1.02
CA GLY A 121 24.70 -8.20 -0.31
C GLY A 121 24.48 -8.25 1.21
N ASN A 122 24.27 -7.10 1.87
CA ASN A 122 24.06 -7.02 3.33
C ASN A 122 22.60 -6.70 3.71
N LEU A 123 21.74 -6.36 2.75
CA LEU A 123 20.34 -5.95 2.95
C LEU A 123 19.58 -6.88 3.87
N ALA A 124 19.66 -8.20 3.64
CA ALA A 124 18.94 -9.17 4.47
C ALA A 124 19.38 -9.09 5.94
N SER A 125 20.69 -9.02 6.19
CA SER A 125 21.23 -8.95 7.54
C SER A 125 20.90 -7.63 8.23
N VAL A 126 20.94 -6.52 7.51
CA VAL A 126 20.59 -5.19 8.06
C VAL A 126 19.12 -5.12 8.45
N LEU A 127 18.22 -5.62 7.59
CA LEU A 127 16.79 -5.66 7.89
C LEU A 127 16.46 -6.61 9.06
N GLU A 128 17.15 -7.74 9.19
CA GLU A 128 17.03 -8.63 10.35
C GLU A 128 17.52 -7.94 11.64
N SER A 129 18.69 -7.31 11.61
CA SER A 129 19.27 -6.58 12.75
C SER A 129 18.45 -5.34 13.14
N SER A 130 17.70 -4.74 12.23
CA SER A 130 16.83 -3.60 12.52
C SER A 130 15.69 -3.94 13.50
N GLY A 131 15.38 -5.23 13.66
CA GLY A 131 14.29 -5.71 14.50
C GLY A 131 12.88 -5.45 13.93
N LEU A 132 12.77 -4.77 12.79
CA LEU A 132 11.51 -4.44 12.10
C LEU A 132 10.96 -5.60 11.26
N PHE A 133 11.84 -6.52 10.85
CA PHE A 133 11.50 -7.66 9.99
C PHE A 133 11.66 -8.98 10.74
N GLU A 134 10.88 -9.97 10.31
CA GLU A 134 11.07 -11.37 10.67
C GLU A 134 12.35 -11.93 10.01
N LYS A 135 12.85 -13.05 10.54
CA LYS A 135 13.95 -13.79 9.91
C LYS A 135 13.61 -14.13 8.46
N ARG A 136 14.59 -14.01 7.56
CA ARG A 136 14.46 -14.29 6.14
C ARG A 136 13.98 -15.71 5.89
N LYS A 137 13.00 -15.88 5.01
CA LYS A 137 12.44 -17.18 4.62
C LYS A 137 12.74 -17.45 3.15
N SER A 138 13.15 -18.66 2.78
CA SER A 138 13.29 -19.01 1.37
C SER A 138 11.91 -19.04 0.72
N VAL A 139 11.74 -18.34 -0.39
CA VAL A 139 10.52 -18.41 -1.19
C VAL A 139 10.58 -19.65 -2.07
N GLY A 140 9.52 -20.45 -2.03
CA GLY A 140 9.27 -21.57 -2.93
C GLY A 140 7.87 -21.49 -3.51
N SER A 141 7.46 -22.52 -4.23
CA SER A 141 6.15 -22.61 -4.91
C SER A 141 4.95 -22.54 -3.95
N ALA A 142 5.12 -22.97 -2.71
CA ALA A 142 4.08 -22.91 -1.67
C ALA A 142 4.11 -21.63 -0.83
N THR A 143 5.07 -20.72 -1.05
CA THR A 143 5.24 -19.54 -0.22
C THR A 143 4.22 -18.47 -0.59
N VAL A 144 3.37 -18.11 0.37
CA VAL A 144 2.40 -17.03 0.21
C VAL A 144 3.07 -15.68 0.47
N LEU A 145 3.01 -14.79 -0.52
CA LEU A 145 3.55 -13.44 -0.50
C LEU A 145 2.47 -12.41 -0.20
N TYR A 146 2.81 -11.45 0.66
CA TYR A 146 1.90 -10.43 1.16
C TYR A 146 2.43 -9.02 0.85
N ASN A 147 1.54 -8.04 0.87
CA ASN A 147 1.91 -6.63 0.67
C ASN A 147 2.99 -6.21 1.67
N GLY A 148 4.05 -5.61 1.17
CA GLY A 148 5.19 -5.13 1.96
C GLY A 148 6.25 -6.19 2.24
N ASP A 149 6.08 -7.43 1.78
CA ASP A 149 7.15 -8.42 1.81
C ASP A 149 8.31 -7.92 0.92
N VAL A 150 9.51 -7.87 1.50
CA VAL A 150 10.73 -7.50 0.78
C VAL A 150 11.40 -8.78 0.30
N LEU A 151 11.59 -8.90 -1.00
CA LEU A 151 12.23 -10.04 -1.64
C LEU A 151 13.64 -9.65 -2.08
N VAL A 152 14.64 -10.40 -1.63
CA VAL A 152 16.04 -10.21 -2.03
C VAL A 152 16.56 -11.49 -2.65
N THR A 153 17.36 -11.39 -3.71
CA THR A 153 17.97 -12.57 -4.32
C THR A 153 18.92 -13.27 -3.36
N LYS A 154 19.02 -14.61 -3.43
CA LYS A 154 19.90 -15.37 -2.51
C LYS A 154 21.38 -15.02 -2.64
N SER A 155 21.78 -14.53 -3.81
CA SER A 155 23.09 -13.96 -4.10
C SER A 155 22.94 -12.50 -4.53
N LYS A 156 24.04 -11.72 -4.49
CA LYS A 156 24.05 -10.31 -4.90
C LYS A 156 23.41 -10.15 -6.29
N GLY A 157 22.43 -9.26 -6.40
CA GLY A 157 21.69 -9.12 -7.65
C GLY A 157 20.57 -8.10 -7.56
N HIS A 158 19.42 -8.50 -7.04
CA HIS A 158 18.18 -7.73 -7.14
C HIS A 158 17.37 -7.78 -5.86
N THR A 159 16.63 -6.71 -5.62
CA THR A 159 15.65 -6.64 -4.52
C THR A 159 14.36 -6.01 -5.02
N VAL A 160 13.24 -6.57 -4.59
CA VAL A 160 11.89 -6.14 -4.98
C VAL A 160 10.99 -6.10 -3.75
N ILE A 161 9.93 -5.29 -3.79
CA ILE A 161 8.92 -5.23 -2.73
C ILE A 161 7.58 -5.62 -3.31
N VAL A 162 6.82 -6.45 -2.60
CA VAL A 162 5.46 -6.81 -2.99
C VAL A 162 4.53 -5.61 -2.77
N VAL A 163 4.03 -5.03 -3.86
CA VAL A 163 3.11 -3.88 -3.83
C VAL A 163 1.65 -4.29 -3.84
N SER A 164 1.32 -5.37 -4.54
CA SER A 164 -0.05 -5.91 -4.64
C SER A 164 -0.02 -7.42 -4.64
N GLY A 165 -0.09 -8.00 -3.44
CA GLY A 165 -0.24 -9.42 -3.17
C GLY A 165 -1.42 -9.67 -2.24
N ARG A 166 -1.29 -10.65 -1.34
CA ARG A 166 -2.32 -10.84 -0.30
C ARG A 166 -2.18 -9.74 0.74
N VAL A 167 -3.29 -9.09 1.10
CA VAL A 167 -3.29 -8.17 2.23
C VAL A 167 -3.11 -9.00 3.49
N ARG A 168 -2.02 -8.74 4.23
CA ARG A 168 -1.84 -9.37 5.53
C ARG A 168 -2.79 -8.65 6.47
N GLY A 169 -3.78 -9.37 6.99
CA GLY A 169 -4.66 -8.85 8.03
C GLY A 169 -3.80 -8.45 9.22
N ASN A 170 -3.47 -7.17 9.32
CA ASN A 170 -3.28 -6.60 10.62
C ASN A 170 -4.69 -6.58 11.22
N SER A 171 -4.82 -6.96 12.48
CA SER A 171 -5.72 -6.20 13.34
C SER A 171 -5.30 -4.72 13.17
N SER A 172 -5.98 -4.02 12.28
CA SER A 172 -5.57 -2.69 11.82
C SER A 172 -5.71 -1.71 12.96
N ASN A 173 -4.59 -1.38 13.59
CA ASN A 173 -4.36 -0.03 14.07
C ASN A 173 -4.04 0.83 12.83
N GLU A 174 -5.07 1.12 12.05
CA GLU A 174 -5.06 2.17 11.04
C GLU A 174 -5.25 3.50 11.76
N ASN A 175 -4.14 4.13 12.13
CA ASN A 175 -4.12 5.59 12.25
C ASN A 175 -4.14 6.17 10.83
N ASN A 176 -5.28 6.04 10.16
CA ASN A 176 -5.83 7.20 9.47
C ASN A 176 -6.36 8.10 10.58
N ASN A 177 -6.12 9.40 10.49
CA ASN A 177 -6.78 10.37 11.35
C ASN A 177 -8.29 10.38 11.04
N ALA A 178 -8.99 9.35 11.52
CA ALA A 178 -10.42 9.31 11.72
C ALA A 178 -10.60 9.34 13.23
N ASN A 179 -10.78 10.54 13.74
CA ASN A 179 -11.16 10.73 15.13
C ASN A 179 -12.44 9.92 15.40
N ALA A 180 -12.39 9.14 16.49
CA ALA A 180 -13.48 8.40 17.12
C ALA A 180 -13.89 7.01 16.54
N GLY A 181 -13.12 5.99 16.93
CA GLY A 181 -13.63 5.04 17.93
C GLY A 181 -14.45 3.84 17.45
N GLY A 182 -13.80 2.67 17.47
CA GLY A 182 -14.37 1.50 18.16
C GLY A 182 -14.73 0.28 17.31
N LYS A 183 -13.91 -0.77 17.46
CA LYS A 183 -14.20 -2.20 17.30
C LYS A 183 -14.57 -2.71 15.89
N GLY A 184 -13.52 -2.98 15.11
CA GLY A 184 -13.32 -4.25 14.40
C GLY A 184 -14.45 -4.77 13.51
N TYR A 185 -14.65 -4.13 12.36
CA TYR A 185 -15.33 -4.73 11.21
C TYR A 185 -14.27 -5.31 10.26
N MET A 186 -14.49 -6.49 9.67
CA MET A 186 -13.58 -7.16 8.71
C MET A 186 -13.32 -6.33 7.43
N PHE A 187 -14.07 -5.25 7.24
CA PHE A 187 -13.90 -4.24 6.19
C PHE A 187 -13.85 -2.87 6.86
N SER A 188 -12.91 -2.01 6.45
CA SER A 188 -12.90 -0.61 6.88
C SER A 188 -14.21 0.03 6.44
N CYS A 189 -15.04 0.46 7.39
CA CYS A 189 -16.34 1.05 7.13
C CYS A 189 -16.24 2.57 7.36
N PRO A 190 -15.78 3.35 6.35
CA PRO A 190 -15.62 4.78 6.52
C PRO A 190 -16.98 5.46 6.73
N ASP A 191 -16.94 6.66 7.30
CA ASP A 191 -18.09 7.55 7.27
C ASP A 191 -18.39 7.93 5.82
N LEU A 192 -19.56 7.51 5.32
CA LEU A 192 -19.98 7.79 3.96
C LEU A 192 -21.02 8.92 3.92
N VAL A 193 -20.80 9.85 3.02
CA VAL A 193 -21.70 10.97 2.70
C VAL A 193 -21.91 11.04 1.19
N LYS A 194 -22.94 11.79 0.78
CA LYS A 194 -23.23 12.03 -0.64
C LYS A 194 -22.00 12.54 -1.40
N GLY A 195 -21.75 11.95 -2.56
CA GLY A 195 -20.57 12.24 -3.38
C GLY A 195 -19.33 11.42 -3.02
N ASN A 196 -19.38 10.52 -2.04
CA ASN A 196 -18.32 9.51 -1.87
C ASN A 196 -18.43 8.40 -2.92
N HIS A 197 -17.30 7.84 -3.31
CA HIS A 197 -17.21 6.79 -4.33
C HIS A 197 -16.25 5.67 -3.90
N GLY A 198 -16.44 4.47 -4.45
CA GLY A 198 -15.52 3.34 -4.34
C GLY A 198 -16.07 2.13 -3.59
N ALA A 199 -15.19 1.18 -3.27
CA ALA A 199 -15.58 -0.15 -2.79
C ALA A 199 -16.41 -0.15 -1.48
N ALA A 200 -16.22 0.84 -0.61
CA ALA A 200 -17.04 0.98 0.60
C ALA A 200 -18.51 1.32 0.27
N VAL A 201 -18.74 2.12 -0.78
CA VAL A 201 -20.07 2.48 -1.24
C VAL A 201 -20.74 1.31 -1.96
N GLU A 202 -19.98 0.52 -2.74
CA GLU A 202 -20.51 -0.70 -3.35
C GLU A 202 -20.98 -1.71 -2.29
N LEU A 203 -20.21 -1.86 -1.22
CA LEU A 203 -20.58 -2.72 -0.10
C LEU A 203 -21.86 -2.22 0.59
N LEU A 204 -21.93 -0.92 0.86
CA LEU A 204 -23.13 -0.28 1.42
C LEU A 204 -24.36 -0.56 0.54
N GLN A 205 -24.25 -0.33 -0.77
CA GLN A 205 -25.35 -0.53 -1.72
C GLN A 205 -25.81 -1.99 -1.74
N ARG A 206 -24.88 -2.95 -1.76
CA ARG A 206 -25.19 -4.39 -1.67
C ARG A 206 -25.91 -4.76 -0.39
N LEU A 207 -25.48 -4.22 0.75
CA LEU A 207 -26.11 -4.48 2.04
C LEU A 207 -27.52 -3.88 2.10
N LEU A 208 -27.71 -2.65 1.64
CA LEU A 208 -29.03 -2.01 1.57
C LEU A 208 -30.01 -2.82 0.72
N ILE A 209 -29.59 -3.26 -0.46
CA ILE A 209 -30.38 -4.14 -1.32
C ILE A 209 -30.70 -5.46 -0.61
N GLY A 210 -29.72 -6.07 0.06
CA GLY A 210 -29.90 -7.30 0.84
C GLY A 210 -30.89 -7.16 2.00
N HIS A 211 -31.01 -5.95 2.59
CA HIS A 211 -32.02 -5.62 3.60
C HIS A 211 -33.36 -5.17 3.00
N GLY A 212 -33.52 -5.17 1.67
CA GLY A 212 -34.75 -4.83 0.97
C GLY A 212 -34.92 -3.34 0.64
N TYR A 213 -33.87 -2.54 0.73
CA TYR A 213 -33.89 -1.11 0.41
C TYR A 213 -33.32 -0.88 -0.98
N SER A 214 -34.13 -0.30 -1.88
CA SER A 214 -33.67 0.07 -3.23
C SER A 214 -32.76 1.30 -3.17
N VAL A 215 -31.62 1.21 -3.85
CA VAL A 215 -30.61 2.29 -3.98
C VAL A 215 -30.72 3.04 -5.32
N GLY A 216 -31.88 2.92 -5.99
CA GLY A 216 -32.16 3.57 -7.27
C GLY A 216 -31.88 2.69 -8.49
N ALA A 217 -32.12 3.23 -9.69
CA ALA A 217 -32.01 2.48 -10.95
C ALA A 217 -30.57 2.07 -11.31
N SER A 218 -29.57 2.82 -10.80
CA SER A 218 -28.15 2.52 -11.01
C SER A 218 -27.66 1.27 -10.28
N GLY A 219 -28.40 0.80 -9.26
CA GLY A 219 -28.04 -0.38 -8.49
C GLY A 219 -26.75 -0.21 -7.70
N VAL A 220 -25.80 -1.14 -7.87
CA VAL A 220 -24.49 -1.11 -7.20
C VAL A 220 -23.47 -0.51 -8.16
N ASP A 221 -23.38 0.81 -8.18
CA ASP A 221 -22.48 1.57 -9.06
C ASP A 221 -21.28 2.17 -8.32
N GLY A 222 -21.21 2.00 -6.99
CA GLY A 222 -20.10 2.48 -6.18
C GLY A 222 -20.09 3.99 -5.98
N SER A 223 -21.17 4.70 -6.33
CA SER A 223 -21.37 6.13 -6.07
C SER A 223 -22.44 6.37 -5.00
N MET A 224 -22.13 7.24 -4.04
CA MET A 224 -23.09 7.65 -3.02
C MET A 224 -23.97 8.78 -3.57
N GLY A 225 -24.86 8.42 -4.49
CA GLY A 225 -25.84 9.31 -5.09
C GLY A 225 -27.03 9.64 -4.17
N ALA A 226 -27.94 10.47 -4.66
CA ALA A 226 -29.13 10.88 -3.92
C ALA A 226 -30.05 9.70 -3.56
N ASP A 227 -30.13 8.68 -4.41
CA ASP A 227 -30.96 7.50 -4.17
C ASP A 227 -30.35 6.57 -3.10
N THR A 228 -29.02 6.39 -3.12
CA THR A 228 -28.28 5.68 -2.06
C THR A 228 -28.43 6.39 -0.71
N GLU A 229 -28.32 7.72 -0.67
CA GLU A 229 -28.54 8.52 0.56
C GLU A 229 -29.96 8.36 1.11
N LYS A 230 -30.99 8.41 0.24
CA LYS A 230 -32.39 8.18 0.64
C LYS A 230 -32.60 6.77 1.19
N ALA A 231 -31.98 5.76 0.57
CA ALA A 231 -32.04 4.38 1.03
C ALA A 231 -31.42 4.23 2.43
N VAL A 232 -30.27 4.86 2.67
CA VAL A 232 -29.62 4.93 4.00
C VAL A 232 -30.52 5.60 5.03
N ALA A 233 -31.08 6.78 4.71
CA ALA A 233 -31.95 7.51 5.61
C ALA A 233 -33.20 6.68 5.99
N LYS A 234 -33.77 5.96 5.01
CA LYS A 234 -34.90 5.05 5.25
C LYS A 234 -34.51 3.89 6.15
N PHE A 235 -33.39 3.23 5.88
CA PHE A 235 -32.86 2.16 6.72
C PHE A 235 -32.63 2.61 8.17
N GLN A 236 -32.05 3.79 8.37
CA GLN A 236 -31.82 4.37 9.69
C GLN A 236 -33.12 4.63 10.45
N LYS A 237 -34.14 5.13 9.75
CA LYS A 237 -35.47 5.34 10.31
C LYS A 237 -36.12 4.02 10.73
N ASP A 238 -36.12 3.03 9.85
CA ASP A 238 -36.77 1.74 10.07
C ASP A 238 -36.07 0.94 11.19
N LYS A 239 -34.74 1.04 11.30
CA LYS A 239 -33.95 0.40 12.37
C LYS A 239 -33.82 1.26 13.63
N LYS A 240 -34.51 2.41 13.72
CA LYS A 240 -34.51 3.34 14.86
C LYS A 240 -33.10 3.80 15.28
N ILE A 241 -32.23 4.04 14.31
CA ILE A 241 -30.85 4.46 14.53
C ILE A 241 -30.82 5.98 14.74
N LYS A 242 -30.38 6.44 15.91
CA LYS A 242 -30.15 7.87 16.16
C LYS A 242 -28.86 8.32 15.46
N VAL A 243 -29.02 9.08 14.38
CA VAL A 243 -27.94 9.72 13.62
C VAL A 243 -28.09 11.25 13.68
N ASN A 244 -26.96 11.97 13.64
CA ASN A 244 -26.97 13.43 13.66
C ASN A 244 -27.44 14.03 12.33
N TYR A 245 -27.12 13.37 11.22
CA TYR A 245 -27.54 13.76 9.87
C TYR A 245 -28.13 12.53 9.16
N PRO A 246 -29.44 12.52 8.86
CA PRO A 246 -30.05 11.40 8.16
C PRO A 246 -29.46 11.25 6.76
N GLY A 247 -29.12 10.02 6.37
CA GLY A 247 -28.48 9.72 5.09
C GLY A 247 -26.95 9.57 5.14
N THR A 248 -26.30 9.90 6.26
CA THR A 248 -24.86 9.65 6.45
C THR A 248 -24.63 8.29 7.10
N VAL A 249 -23.62 7.54 6.65
CA VAL A 249 -23.34 6.20 7.14
C VAL A 249 -22.12 6.23 8.03
N GLY A 250 -22.34 6.26 9.35
CA GLY A 250 -21.27 6.06 10.34
C GLY A 250 -21.36 4.70 11.05
N SER A 251 -20.52 4.51 12.06
CA SER A 251 -20.31 3.22 12.76
C SER A 251 -21.59 2.56 13.27
N LYS A 252 -22.58 3.35 13.73
CA LYS A 252 -23.89 2.84 14.19
C LYS A 252 -24.72 2.24 13.06
N THR A 253 -24.70 2.89 11.90
CA THR A 253 -25.41 2.45 10.70
C THR A 253 -24.77 1.18 10.16
N TRP A 254 -23.43 1.15 10.09
CA TRP A 254 -22.66 -0.01 9.67
C TRP A 254 -22.90 -1.24 10.55
N GLY A 255 -22.88 -1.09 11.88
CA GLY A 255 -23.15 -2.19 12.80
C GLY A 255 -24.51 -2.85 12.53
N LYS A 256 -25.55 -2.06 12.25
CA LYS A 256 -26.89 -2.58 11.93
C LYS A 256 -27.02 -3.19 10.53
N LEU A 257 -26.25 -2.69 9.55
CA LEU A 257 -26.23 -3.26 8.19
C LEU A 257 -25.54 -4.62 8.16
N ILE A 258 -24.43 -4.75 8.90
CA ILE A 258 -23.60 -5.97 8.95
C ILE A 258 -24.18 -7.01 9.92
N GLY A 259 -25.09 -6.61 10.82
CA GLY A 259 -25.77 -7.52 11.74
C GLY A 259 -24.93 -7.90 12.96
N LEU A 260 -24.15 -6.93 13.48
CA LEU A 260 -23.37 -7.05 14.72
C LEU A 260 -24.11 -6.45 15.93
#